data_AF-R7AM15-F1
#
_entry.id   AF-R7AM15-F1
#
_cell.length_a   1.000
_cell.length_b   1.000
_cell.length_c   1.000
_cell.angle_alpha   90.00
_cell.angle_beta   90.00
_cell.angle_gamma   90.00
#
_symmetry.space_group_name_H-M   'P 1'
#
loop_
_entity.id
_entity.type
_entity.pdbx_description
1 polymer ?
#
loop_
_entity_poly.entity_id
_entity_poly.type
_entity_poly.pdbx_seq_one_letter_code
_entity_poly.pdbx_strand_id
1 'polypeptide(L)' 'MEFCNQLPRYKRPHRIIFAQVPRNPTGKIEKPRLREMYGGASLVAKQNHS' A
#
# COMPACT_ATOMS: atom_id res chain seq x y z
N MET A 1 11.77 1.97 -17.15
CA MET A 1 10.65 1.61 -16.23
C MET A 1 9.63 0.73 -16.97
N GLU A 2 10.02 -0.45 -17.44
CA GLU A 2 9.13 -1.30 -18.25
C GLU A 2 8.12 -2.13 -17.43
N PHE A 3 8.37 -2.29 -16.13
CA PHE A 3 7.67 -3.21 -15.22
C PHE A 3 6.14 -2.96 -15.08
N CYS A 4 5.63 -1.80 -15.52
CA CYS A 4 4.21 -1.47 -15.44
C CYS A 4 3.61 -0.96 -16.76
N ASN A 5 4.26 -1.24 -17.91
CA ASN A 5 3.80 -0.76 -19.21
C ASN A 5 2.44 -1.35 -19.61
N GLN A 6 2.13 -2.58 -19.17
CA GLN A 6 0.84 -3.23 -19.39
C GLN A 6 -0.30 -2.61 -18.57
N LEU A 7 0.00 -1.80 -17.55
CA LEU A 7 -1.01 -1.17 -16.71
C LEU A 7 -1.39 0.22 -17.27
N PRO A 8 -2.68 0.58 -17.28
CA PRO A 8 -3.12 1.95 -17.54
C PRO A 8 -2.45 2.94 -16.57
N ARG A 9 -2.15 4.17 -17.06
CA ARG A 9 -1.37 5.17 -16.32
C ARG A 9 -1.84 5.39 -14.87
N TYR A 10 -3.16 5.42 -14.64
CA TYR A 10 -3.77 5.66 -13.33
C TYR A 10 -3.65 4.50 -12.32
N LYS A 11 -3.34 3.27 -12.78
CA LYS A 11 -3.09 2.11 -11.90
C LYS A 11 -1.61 1.89 -11.64
N ARG A 12 -0.73 2.64 -12.30
CA ARG A 12 0.71 2.48 -12.11
C ARG A 12 1.07 2.95 -10.70
N PRO A 13 1.93 2.21 -9.98
CA PRO A 13 2.35 2.62 -8.65
C PRO A 13 3.17 3.92 -8.75
N HIS A 14 2.81 4.91 -7.94
CA HIS A 14 3.55 6.18 -7.88
C HIS A 14 4.86 6.03 -7.09
N ARG A 15 4.92 5.05 -6.18
CA ARG A 15 6.09 4.76 -5.34
C ARG A 15 6.25 3.25 -5.21
N ILE A 16 7.49 2.76 -5.30
CA ILE A 16 7.86 1.35 -5.12
C ILE A 16 8.81 1.29 -3.93
N ILE A 17 8.48 0.48 -2.93
CA ILE A 17 9.22 0.39 -1.67
C ILE A 17 9.75 -1.03 -1.55
N PHE A 18 11.07 -1.19 -1.51
CA PHE A 18 11.72 -2.47 -1.29
C PHE A 18 12.07 -2.60 0.19
N ALA A 19 11.22 -3.30 0.93
CA ALA A 19 11.38 -3.55 2.36
C ALA A 19 10.88 -4.96 2.70
N GLN A 20 11.17 -5.42 3.92
CA GLN A 20 10.66 -6.70 4.40
C GLN A 20 9.13 -6.62 4.59
N VAL A 21 8.41 -7.60 4.02
CA VAL A 21 6.94 -7.65 4.07
C VAL A 21 6.49 -8.29 5.38
N PRO A 22 5.78 -7.57 6.26
CA PRO A 22 5.28 -8.15 7.50
C PRO A 22 4.24 -9.23 7.19
N ARG A 23 4.42 -10.40 7.81
CA ARG A 23 3.53 -11.55 7.68
C ARG A 23 3.13 -12.02 9.07
N ASN A 24 1.92 -12.57 9.16
CA ASN A 24 1.43 -13.22 10.37
C ASN A 24 2.10 -14.60 10.55
N PRO A 25 1.94 -15.27 11.70
CA PRO A 25 2.49 -16.61 11.95
C PRO A 25 2.03 -17.69 10.95
N THR A 26 0.87 -17.49 10.30
CA THR A 26 0.35 -18.36 9.23
C THR A 26 0.92 -18.01 7.84
N GLY A 27 1.82 -17.02 7.74
CA GLY A 27 2.44 -16.56 6.49
C GLY A 27 1.58 -15.62 5.63
N LYS A 28 0.38 -15.23 6.10
CA LYS A 28 -0.48 -14.25 5.41
C LYS A 28 0.08 -12.84 5.59
N ILE A 29 0.02 -12.04 4.54
CA ILE A 29 0.53 -10.65 4.55
C ILE A 29 -0.35 -9.76 5.42
N GLU A 30 0.26 -9.01 6.34
CA GLU A 30 -0.44 -8.08 7.22
C GLU A 30 -0.69 -6.74 6.51
N LYS A 31 -1.74 -6.72 5.68
CA LYS A 31 -2.18 -5.51 4.97
C LYS A 31 -2.44 -4.30 5.90
N PRO A 32 -3.05 -4.46 7.10
CA PRO A 32 -3.25 -3.33 8.02
C PRO A 32 -1.93 -2.67 8.40
N ARG A 33 -0.94 -3.47 8.83
CA ARG A 33 0.39 -3.00 9.20
C ARG A 33 1.12 -2.31 8.05
N LEU A 34 1.04 -2.87 6.84
CA LEU A 34 1.59 -2.23 5.65
C LEU A 34 0.93 -0.88 5.34
N ARG A 35 -0.39 -0.76 5.54
CA ARG A 35 -1.10 0.51 5.35
C ARG A 35 -0.74 1.53 6.41
N GLU A 36 -0.47 1.13 7.65
CA GLU A 36 0.03 2.04 8.69
C GLU A 36 1.45 2.55 8.39
N MET A 37 2.33 1.67 7.91
CA MET A 37 3.73 2.01 7.62
C MET A 37 3.88 2.89 6.36
N TYR A 38 3.14 2.57 5.30
CA TYR A 38 3.35 3.16 3.96
C TYR A 38 2.10 3.72 3.29
N GLY A 39 0.91 3.35 3.77
CA GLY A 39 -0.35 3.90 3.29
C GLY A 39 -0.63 5.24 3.98
N GLY A 40 -0.90 6.29 3.22
CA GLY A 40 -1.37 7.54 3.79
C GLY A 40 -2.58 7.27 4.69
N ALA A 41 -2.50 7.70 5.95
CA ALA A 41 -3.52 7.43 6.97
C ALA A 41 -4.92 7.74 6.44
N SER A 42 -5.87 6.80 6.62
CA SER A 42 -7.27 6.82 6.22
C SER A 42 -7.87 8.22 6.09
N LEU A 43 -7.62 8.89 4.95
CA LEU A 43 -7.95 10.31 4.75
C LEU A 43 -9.45 10.54 4.94
N VAL A 44 -10.27 9.65 4.38
CA VAL A 44 -11.73 9.67 4.49
C VAL A 44 -12.19 9.47 5.94
N ALA A 45 -11.57 8.55 6.69
CA ALA A 45 -11.91 8.36 8.10
C ALA A 45 -11.57 9.61 8.93
N LYS A 46 -10.41 10.23 8.67
CA LYS A 46 -10.01 11.49 9.33
C LYS A 46 -10.95 12.65 9.00
N GLN A 47 -11.48 12.70 7.77
CA GLN A 47 -12.42 13.75 7.35
C GLN A 47 -13.82 13.59 7.94
N ASN A 48 -14.31 12.36 8.14
CA ASN A 48 -15.66 12.10 8.67
C ASN A 48 -15.80 12.30 10.19
N HIS A 49 -14.71 12.56 10.91
CA HIS A 49 -14.73 12.90 12.34
C HIS A 49 -14.75 14.43 12.59
N SER A 50 -15.02 15.25 11.55
CA SER A 50 -15.18 16.71 11.64
C SER A 50 -16.65 17.13 11.64
#